data_AF-A0AAN5C1B4-F1
#
_entry.id   AF-A0AAN5C1B4-F1
#
_cell.length_a   1.000
_cell.length_b   1.000
_cell.length_c   1.000
_cell.angle_alpha   90.00
_cell.angle_beta   90.00
_cell.angle_gamma   90.00
#
_symmetry.space_group_name_H-M   'P 1'
#
loop_
_entity.id
_entity.type
_entity.pdbx_description
1 polymer ?
#
loop_
_entity_poly.entity_id
_entity_poly.type
_entity_poly.pdbx_seq_one_letter_code
_entity_poly.pdbx_strand_id
1 'polypeptide(L)'
;MRAIVSGWTGEKYADANMTLAGENYANEVIGLFDRANTLSEFNSATYTGVSLIALTMWTKYAAESSVMKAKGKTILQATWSNIAQLYHAELKNLAGPWDRSYGFDMQKYFGIMSAHIWTLVGKETSPVIDKV
;
A
#
# COMPACT_ATOMS: atom_id res chain seq x y z
N MET A 1 2.53 -8.06 0.88
CA MET A 1 3.95 -8.48 0.83
C MET A 1 4.13 -9.94 0.43
N ARG A 2 3.41 -10.92 1.02
CA ARG A 2 3.58 -12.35 0.73
C ARG A 2 3.59 -12.71 -0.77
N ALA A 3 2.60 -12.23 -1.53
CA ALA A 3 2.48 -12.50 -2.97
C ALA A 3 3.76 -12.16 -3.75
N ILE A 4 4.29 -10.94 -3.58
CA ILE A 4 5.47 -10.49 -4.34
C ILE A 4 6.75 -11.16 -3.88
N VAL A 5 6.91 -11.43 -2.58
CA VAL A 5 8.09 -12.14 -2.09
C VAL A 5 8.11 -13.57 -2.65
N SER A 6 6.97 -14.29 -2.59
CA SER A 6 6.88 -15.63 -3.17
C SER A 6 7.08 -15.63 -4.68
N GLY A 7 6.38 -14.77 -5.42
CA GLY A 7 6.46 -14.73 -6.89
C GLY A 7 7.82 -14.28 -7.40
N TRP A 8 8.43 -13.26 -6.79
CA TRP A 8 9.77 -12.80 -7.17
C TRP A 8 10.84 -13.84 -6.86
N THR A 9 10.78 -14.49 -5.69
CA THR A 9 11.73 -15.56 -5.34
C THR A 9 11.55 -16.76 -6.26
N GLY A 10 10.31 -17.16 -6.55
CA GLY A 10 10.02 -18.25 -7.49
C GLY A 10 10.62 -17.99 -8.87
N GLU A 11 10.38 -16.80 -9.44
CA GLU A 11 10.98 -16.41 -10.72
C GLU A 11 12.51 -16.39 -10.66
N LYS A 12 13.09 -15.81 -9.60
CA LYS A 12 14.54 -15.65 -9.45
C LYS A 12 15.30 -16.99 -9.42
N TYR A 13 14.70 -18.02 -8.85
CA TYR A 13 15.32 -19.33 -8.64
C TYR A 13 14.69 -20.45 -9.48
N ALA A 14 13.81 -20.11 -10.42
CA ALA A 14 13.05 -21.06 -11.22
C ALA A 14 12.27 -22.10 -10.39
N ASP A 15 11.73 -21.68 -9.23
CA ASP A 15 10.88 -22.51 -8.37
C ASP A 15 9.41 -22.32 -8.75
N ALA A 16 8.86 -23.30 -9.46
CA ALA A 16 7.49 -23.28 -9.95
C ALA A 16 6.44 -23.22 -8.82
N ASN A 17 6.69 -23.84 -7.67
CA ASN A 17 5.75 -23.85 -6.56
C ASN A 17 5.68 -22.46 -5.91
N MET A 18 6.82 -21.80 -5.72
CA MET A 18 6.87 -20.44 -5.19
C MET A 18 6.27 -19.43 -6.14
N THR A 19 6.53 -19.55 -7.45
CA THR A 19 5.91 -18.72 -8.48
C THR A 19 4.39 -18.86 -8.43
N LEU A 20 3.88 -20.10 -8.48
CA LEU A 20 2.44 -20.37 -8.42
C LEU A 20 1.81 -19.84 -7.13
N ALA A 21 2.46 -20.03 -5.99
CA ALA A 21 1.97 -19.50 -4.72
C ALA A 21 1.87 -17.96 -4.73
N GLY A 22 2.87 -17.28 -5.29
CA GLY A 22 2.87 -15.83 -5.45
C GLY A 22 1.69 -15.34 -6.28
N GLU A 23 1.45 -15.97 -7.44
CA GLU A 23 0.32 -15.65 -8.33
C GLU A 23 -1.03 -15.93 -7.66
N ASN A 24 -1.17 -17.03 -6.92
CA ASN A 24 -2.42 -17.35 -6.21
C ASN A 24 -2.74 -16.29 -5.15
N TYR A 25 -1.77 -15.92 -4.31
CA TYR A 25 -1.97 -14.86 -3.31
C TYR A 25 -2.28 -13.51 -3.97
N ALA A 26 -1.68 -13.21 -5.12
CA ALA A 26 -1.97 -11.99 -5.85
C ALA A 26 -3.41 -11.96 -6.36
N ASN A 27 -3.90 -13.08 -6.92
CA ASN A 27 -5.27 -13.20 -7.38
C ASN A 27 -6.29 -13.07 -6.25
N GLU A 28 -6.00 -13.60 -5.05
CA GLU A 28 -6.85 -13.38 -3.87
C GLU A 28 -6.95 -11.88 -3.53
N VAL A 29 -5.81 -11.18 -3.46
CA VAL A 29 -5.78 -9.73 -3.19
C VAL A 29 -6.54 -8.94 -4.26
N ILE A 30 -6.34 -9.29 -5.54
CA ILE A 30 -7.04 -8.66 -6.67
C ILE A 30 -8.55 -8.90 -6.57
N GLY A 31 -8.99 -10.13 -6.25
CA GLY A 31 -10.40 -10.44 -6.09
C GLY A 31 -11.06 -9.66 -4.95
N LEU A 32 -10.35 -9.48 -3.82
CA LEU A 32 -10.83 -8.65 -2.72
C LEU A 32 -10.91 -7.17 -3.13
N PHE A 33 -9.90 -6.69 -3.88
CA PHE A 33 -9.85 -5.31 -4.37
C PHE A 33 -10.97 -5.03 -5.36
N ASP A 34 -11.14 -5.86 -6.38
CA ASP A 34 -12.13 -5.67 -7.45
C ASP A 34 -13.58 -5.66 -6.90
N ARG A 35 -13.84 -6.31 -5.74
CA ARG A 35 -15.14 -6.26 -5.05
C ARG A 35 -15.48 -4.90 -4.45
N ALA A 36 -14.50 -4.17 -3.91
CA ALA A 36 -14.74 -2.98 -3.08
C ALA A 36 -13.94 -1.73 -3.50
N ASN A 37 -13.14 -1.85 -4.56
CA ASN A 37 -12.20 -0.84 -5.03
C ASN A 37 -11.28 -0.28 -3.92
N THR A 38 -10.91 -1.13 -2.97
CA THR A 38 -10.04 -0.79 -1.85
C THR A 38 -9.34 -2.04 -1.31
N LEU A 39 -8.25 -1.84 -0.59
CA LEU A 39 -7.54 -2.91 0.13
C LEU A 39 -8.08 -3.04 1.56
N SER A 40 -7.85 -4.20 2.17
CA SER A 40 -8.08 -4.43 3.60
C SER A 40 -7.34 -3.41 4.46
N GLU A 41 -7.84 -3.16 5.66
CA GLU A 41 -7.29 -2.15 6.58
C GLU A 41 -7.39 -0.73 5.99
N PHE A 42 -8.55 -0.47 5.39
CA PHE A 42 -8.86 0.79 4.72
C PHE A 42 -8.55 2.00 5.59
N ASN A 43 -7.89 2.97 4.96
CA ASN A 43 -7.51 4.27 5.52
C ASN A 43 -6.59 4.20 6.74
N SER A 44 -6.03 3.03 7.06
CA SER A 44 -5.06 2.89 8.14
C SER A 44 -3.78 3.66 7.83
N ALA A 45 -3.40 4.65 8.65
CA ALA A 45 -2.18 5.42 8.41
C ALA A 45 -0.90 4.55 8.43
N THR A 46 -0.92 3.42 9.14
CA THR A 46 0.20 2.48 9.13
C THR A 46 0.11 1.53 7.94
N TYR A 47 -0.99 0.79 7.83
CA TYR A 47 -1.06 -0.33 6.88
C TYR A 47 -1.34 0.09 5.44
N THR A 48 -2.04 1.21 5.22
CA THR A 48 -2.14 1.79 3.88
C THR A 48 -0.75 2.12 3.34
N GLY A 49 0.14 2.66 4.19
CA GLY A 49 1.52 2.94 3.82
C GLY A 49 2.32 1.67 3.48
N VAL A 50 2.10 0.57 4.20
CA VAL A 50 2.69 -0.75 3.87
C VAL A 50 2.17 -1.26 2.53
N SER A 51 0.86 -1.14 2.29
CA SER A 51 0.22 -1.55 1.05
C SER A 51 0.77 -0.79 -0.16
N LEU A 52 1.00 0.52 -0.04
CA LEU A 52 1.63 1.32 -1.10
C LEU A 52 3.05 0.82 -1.43
N ILE A 53 3.84 0.46 -0.42
CA ILE A 53 5.17 -0.13 -0.63
C ILE A 53 5.04 -1.47 -1.39
N ALA A 54 4.14 -2.35 -0.94
CA ALA A 54 3.92 -3.64 -1.55
C ALA A 54 3.48 -3.53 -3.02
N LEU A 55 2.52 -2.65 -3.32
CA LEU A 55 2.02 -2.41 -4.68
C LEU A 55 3.06 -1.74 -5.58
N THR A 56 3.92 -0.87 -5.01
CA THR A 56 5.08 -0.34 -5.73
C THR A 56 6.04 -1.47 -6.10
N MET A 57 6.28 -2.42 -5.19
CA MET A 57 7.10 -3.60 -5.48
C MET A 57 6.46 -4.51 -6.54
N TRP A 58 5.13 -4.70 -6.51
CA TRP A 58 4.42 -5.42 -7.58
C TRP A 58 4.70 -4.78 -8.94
N THR A 59 4.50 -3.46 -9.01
CA THR A 59 4.65 -2.70 -10.25
C THR A 59 6.08 -2.72 -10.77
N LYS A 60 7.06 -2.61 -9.88
CA LYS A 60 8.47 -2.45 -10.27
C LYS A 60 9.21 -3.78 -10.45
N TYR A 61 8.93 -4.77 -9.61
CA TYR A 61 9.78 -5.94 -9.47
C TYR A 61 9.10 -7.27 -9.81
N ALA A 62 7.77 -7.33 -9.93
CA ALA A 62 7.14 -8.58 -10.38
C ALA A 62 7.61 -8.94 -11.79
N ALA A 63 7.63 -10.25 -12.08
CA ALA A 63 7.89 -10.79 -13.41
C ALA A 63 6.91 -10.18 -14.43
N GLU A 64 7.35 -9.94 -15.66
CA GLU A 64 6.51 -9.29 -16.68
C GLU A 64 5.23 -10.10 -16.99
N SER A 65 5.28 -11.42 -16.82
CA SER A 65 4.14 -12.34 -16.98
C SER A 65 3.20 -12.40 -15.78
N SER A 66 3.54 -11.81 -14.64
CA SER A 66 2.80 -11.91 -13.38
C SER A 66 1.52 -11.08 -13.38
N VAL A 67 0.44 -11.59 -12.76
CA VAL A 67 -0.78 -10.81 -12.52
C VAL A 67 -0.51 -9.58 -11.65
N MET A 68 0.50 -9.65 -10.78
CA MET A 68 0.95 -8.52 -9.96
C MET A 68 1.47 -7.38 -10.83
N LYS A 69 2.20 -7.70 -11.91
CA LYS A 69 2.70 -6.70 -12.85
C LYS A 69 1.54 -6.07 -13.63
N ALA A 70 0.61 -6.91 -14.09
CA ALA A 70 -0.54 -6.48 -14.88
C ALA A 70 -1.49 -5.55 -14.10
N LYS A 71 -1.75 -5.85 -12.81
CA LYS A 71 -2.75 -5.11 -11.99
C LYS A 71 -2.14 -4.14 -10.99
N GLY A 72 -0.86 -4.30 -10.62
CA GLY A 72 -0.22 -3.57 -9.53
C GLY A 72 -0.28 -2.05 -9.69
N LYS A 73 0.00 -1.54 -10.91
CA LYS A 73 -0.07 -0.09 -11.20
C LYS A 73 -1.48 0.46 -11.01
N THR A 74 -2.48 -0.24 -11.52
CA THR A 74 -3.89 0.18 -11.43
C THR A 74 -4.36 0.23 -9.97
N ILE A 75 -4.07 -0.81 -9.19
CA ILE A 75 -4.43 -0.87 -7.77
C ILE A 75 -3.68 0.21 -6.97
N LEU A 76 -2.40 0.43 -7.26
CA LEU A 76 -1.60 1.50 -6.65
C LEU A 76 -2.20 2.88 -6.90
N GLN A 77 -2.57 3.18 -8.16
CA GLN A 77 -3.18 4.45 -8.52
C GLN A 77 -4.54 4.64 -7.85
N ALA A 78 -5.40 3.62 -7.86
CA ALA A 78 -6.70 3.69 -7.20
C ALA A 78 -6.56 3.90 -5.68
N THR A 79 -5.60 3.23 -5.05
CA THR A 79 -5.31 3.41 -3.62
C THR A 79 -4.85 4.83 -3.32
N TRP A 80 -3.94 5.39 -4.11
CA TRP A 80 -3.53 6.80 -3.99
C TRP A 80 -4.69 7.77 -4.18
N SER A 81 -5.53 7.56 -5.19
CA SER A 81 -6.71 8.40 -5.44
C SER A 81 -7.66 8.39 -4.23
N ASN A 82 -7.92 7.23 -3.63
CA ASN A 82 -8.76 7.13 -2.44
C ASN A 82 -8.14 7.90 -1.25
N ILE A 83 -6.85 7.72 -0.99
CA ILE A 83 -6.13 8.42 0.09
C ILE A 83 -6.21 9.93 -0.12
N ALA A 84 -6.04 10.41 -1.35
CA ALA A 84 -6.07 11.84 -1.67
C ALA A 84 -7.43 12.48 -1.34
N GLN A 85 -8.54 11.73 -1.45
CA GLN A 85 -9.86 12.22 -1.04
C GLN A 85 -10.03 12.31 0.48
N LEU A 86 -9.24 11.54 1.23
CA LEU A 86 -9.33 11.43 2.69
C LEU A 86 -8.31 12.33 3.39
N TYR A 87 -7.22 12.72 2.72
CA TYR A 87 -6.19 13.54 3.33
C TYR A 87 -6.64 15.00 3.47
N HIS A 88 -6.62 15.51 4.69
CA HIS A 88 -6.84 16.92 4.98
C HIS A 88 -5.51 17.62 5.29
N ALA A 89 -5.06 18.47 4.37
CA ALA A 89 -3.74 19.09 4.44
C ALA A 89 -3.53 19.99 5.68
N GLU A 90 -4.52 20.81 6.04
CA GLU A 90 -4.40 21.70 7.21
C GLU A 90 -4.36 20.93 8.53
N LEU A 91 -5.12 19.83 8.63
CA LEU A 91 -5.08 18.93 9.78
C LEU A 91 -3.87 18.01 9.75
N LYS A 92 -3.13 17.95 8.64
CA LYS A 92 -2.04 17.01 8.40
C LYS A 92 -2.44 15.59 8.80
N ASN A 93 -3.61 15.14 8.32
CA ASN A 93 -4.19 13.90 8.80
C ASN A 93 -5.08 13.25 7.73
N LEU A 94 -5.18 11.92 7.77
CA LEU A 94 -6.21 11.20 7.02
C LEU A 94 -7.52 11.27 7.79
N ALA A 95 -8.55 11.87 7.18
CA ALA A 95 -9.91 11.89 7.69
C ALA A 95 -10.60 10.56 7.43
N GLY A 96 -11.51 10.17 8.33
CA GLY A 96 -12.22 8.89 8.27
C GLY A 96 -13.19 8.75 7.09
N PRO A 97 -13.79 7.56 6.90
CA PRO A 97 -13.86 6.45 7.85
C PRO A 97 -12.58 5.58 7.88
N TRP A 98 -12.38 4.83 8.96
CA TRP A 98 -11.26 3.88 9.14
C TRP A 98 -11.79 2.49 9.45
N ASP A 99 -11.23 1.47 8.79
CA ASP A 99 -11.48 0.06 9.14
C ASP A 99 -10.55 -0.38 10.28
N ARG A 100 -9.27 0.06 10.23
CA ARG A 100 -8.27 -0.21 11.27
C ARG A 100 -7.37 0.99 11.51
N SER A 101 -7.27 1.45 12.76
CA SER A 101 -6.26 2.43 13.13
C SER A 101 -5.65 2.20 14.51
N TYR A 102 -4.35 2.47 14.63
CA TYR A 102 -3.64 2.51 15.91
C TYR A 102 -3.79 3.86 16.62
N GLY A 103 -4.20 4.89 15.89
CA GLY A 103 -4.48 6.23 16.39
C GLY A 103 -5.21 7.04 15.31
N PHE A 104 -5.98 8.04 15.70
CA PHE A 104 -6.74 8.85 14.72
C PHE A 104 -6.01 10.13 14.31
N ASP A 105 -5.04 10.56 15.09
CA ASP A 105 -4.27 11.78 14.86
C ASP A 105 -2.85 11.41 14.45
N MET A 106 -2.55 11.49 13.15
CA MET A 106 -1.21 11.24 12.62
C MET A 106 -0.16 12.23 13.13
N GLN A 107 -0.55 13.32 13.81
CA GLN A 107 0.39 14.23 14.48
C GLN A 107 0.78 13.77 15.89
N LYS A 108 0.27 12.62 16.37
CA LYS A 108 0.60 12.06 17.69
C LYS A 108 1.41 10.77 17.62
N TYR A 109 1.55 10.17 16.45
CA TYR A 109 2.31 8.95 16.25
C TYR A 109 2.81 8.84 14.81
N PHE A 110 3.84 8.02 14.61
CA PHE A 110 4.37 7.79 13.28
C PHE A 110 3.59 6.70 12.53
N GLY A 111 2.68 7.11 11.64
CA GLY A 111 2.10 6.25 10.61
C GLY A 111 3.01 6.20 9.38
N ILE A 112 3.11 5.06 8.70
CA ILE A 112 3.94 4.93 7.49
C ILE A 112 3.45 5.86 6.36
N MET A 113 2.16 6.19 6.33
CA MET A 113 1.62 7.22 5.45
C MET A 113 2.25 8.59 5.67
N SER A 114 2.67 8.94 6.90
CA SER A 114 3.38 10.19 7.18
C SER A 114 4.67 10.27 6.36
N ALA A 115 5.40 9.17 6.20
CA ALA A 115 6.61 9.12 5.36
C ALA A 115 6.29 9.33 3.88
N HIS A 116 5.25 8.67 3.35
CA HIS A 116 4.83 8.86 1.97
C HIS A 116 4.41 10.31 1.69
N ILE A 117 3.61 10.91 2.56
CA ILE A 117 3.16 12.30 2.41
C ILE A 117 4.36 13.26 2.52
N TRP A 118 5.28 13.02 3.46
CA TRP A 118 6.50 13.81 3.58
C TRP A 118 7.29 13.89 2.28
N THR A 119 7.45 12.78 1.56
CA THR A 119 8.15 12.80 0.26
C THR A 119 7.48 13.65 -0.81
N LEU A 120 6.18 13.95 -0.66
CA LEU A 120 5.40 14.73 -1.62
C LEU A 120 5.36 16.22 -1.26
N VAL A 121 5.20 16.55 0.02
CA VAL A 121 4.91 17.93 0.46
C VAL A 121 5.99 18.57 1.32
N GLY A 122 6.98 17.80 1.78
CA GLY A 122 7.99 18.26 2.73
C GLY A 122 7.56 18.09 4.19
N LYS A 123 8.51 18.24 5.12
CA LYS A 123 8.28 17.88 6.53
C LYS A 123 7.23 18.79 7.17
N GLU A 124 7.37 20.10 6.99
CA GLU A 124 6.55 21.13 7.65
C GLU A 124 5.06 21.02 7.38
N THR A 125 4.68 20.48 6.22
CA THR A 125 3.30 20.33 5.73
C THR A 125 2.80 18.88 5.81
N SER A 126 3.64 17.96 6.28
CA SER A 126 3.31 16.55 6.44
C SER A 126 2.92 16.20 7.88
N PRO A 127 2.33 15.02 8.11
CA PRO A 127 2.03 14.51 9.46
C PRO A 127 3.26 13.96 10.21
N VAL A 128 4.49 14.17 9.73
CA VAL A 128 5.68 13.68 10.41
C VAL A 128 5.91 14.48 11.68
N ILE A 129 5.81 13.80 12.82
CA ILE A 129 6.07 14.38 14.14
C ILE A 129 7.56 14.72 14.31
N ASP A 130 7.84 15.77 15.09
CA ASP A 130 9.20 16.03 15.56
C ASP A 130 9.65 14.95 16.54
N LYS A 131 10.97 14.70 16.58
CA LYS A 131 11.54 13.84 17.60
C LYS A 131 11.26 14.48 18.97
N VAL A 132 10.61 13.71 19.84
CA VAL A 132 10.46 14.03 21.26
C VAL A 132 11.80 13.87 21.97
#